data_AF-A0A084EER6-F1
#
_entry.id   AF-A0A084EER6-F1
#
_cell.length_a   1.000
_cell.length_b   1.000
_cell.length_c   1.000
_cell.angle_alpha   90.00
_cell.angle_beta   90.00
_cell.angle_gamma   90.00
#
_symmetry.space_group_name_H-M   'P 1'
#
loop_
_entity.id
_entity.type
_entity.pdbx_description
1 polymer ?
#
loop_
_entity_poly.entity_id
_entity_poly.type
_entity_poly.pdbx_seq_one_letter_code
_entity_poly.pdbx_strand_id
1 'polypeptide(L)' 'MDDHLKAAAAAAAMTDMELITVWNRIEDRDELTSQEMAIQDEMECREIDI' A
#
# COMPACT_ATOMS: atom_id res chain seq x y z
N MET A 1 7.64 9.02 12.18
CA MET A 1 8.65 8.42 11.26
C MET A 1 8.63 6.90 11.38
N ASP A 2 8.52 6.34 12.60
CA ASP A 2 8.37 4.90 12.83
C ASP A 2 7.15 4.25 12.18
N ASP A 3 5.97 4.90 12.21
CA ASP A 3 4.75 4.31 11.64
C ASP A 3 4.83 4.13 10.11
N HIS A 4 5.50 5.05 9.42
CA HIS A 4 5.68 4.98 7.97
C HIS A 4 6.66 3.86 7.58
N LEU A 5 7.75 3.68 8.34
CA LEU A 5 8.70 2.58 8.08
C LEU A 5 8.07 1.22 8.38
N LYS A 6 7.24 1.14 9.42
CA LYS A 6 6.49 -0.07 9.76
C LYS A 6 5.43 -0.40 8.70
N ALA A 7 4.74 0.61 8.19
CA ALA A 7 3.77 0.46 7.10
C ALA A 7 4.44 -0.02 5.81
N ALA A 8 5.57 0.59 5.43
CA ALA A 8 6.35 0.18 4.27
C ALA A 8 6.85 -1.27 4.38
N ALA A 9 7.37 -1.67 5.54
CA ALA A 9 7.79 -3.05 5.77
C ALA A 9 6.61 -4.05 5.69
N ALA A 10 5.42 -3.65 6.14
CA ALA A 10 4.22 -4.46 6.04
C ALA A 10 3.75 -4.61 4.59
N ALA A 11 3.73 -3.53 3.81
CA ALA A 11 3.40 -3.56 2.39
C ALA A 11 4.40 -4.40 1.58
N ALA A 12 5.71 -4.24 1.83
CA ALA A 12 6.75 -5.03 1.19
C ALA A 12 6.65 -6.54 1.49
N ALA A 13 6.09 -6.92 2.64
CA ALA A 13 5.85 -8.31 3.00
C ALA A 13 4.59 -8.92 2.36
N MET A 14 3.69 -8.09 1.80
CA MET A 14 2.47 -8.54 1.13
C MET A 14 2.77 -9.06 -0.29
N THR A 15 1.94 -10.00 -0.72
CA THR A 15 1.91 -10.45 -2.12
C THR A 15 1.18 -9.42 -3.00
N ASP A 16 1.44 -9.46 -4.30
CA ASP A 16 0.81 -8.54 -5.26
C ASP A 16 -0.74 -8.63 -5.21
N MET A 17 -1.28 -9.83 -5.03
CA MET A 17 -2.73 -10.04 -4.89
C MET A 17 -3.28 -9.40 -3.60
N GLU A 18 -2.54 -9.44 -2.51
CA GLU A 18 -2.92 -8.78 -1.26
C GLU A 18 -2.87 -7.27 -1.40
N LEU A 19 -1.83 -6.72 -2.02
CA LEU A 19 -1.72 -5.28 -2.32
C LEU A 19 -2.93 -4.80 -3.15
N ILE A 20 -3.24 -5.49 -4.25
CA ILE A 20 -4.41 -5.20 -5.10
C ILE A 20 -5.72 -5.32 -4.32
N THR A 21 -5.86 -6.35 -3.48
CA THR A 21 -7.08 -6.57 -2.69
C THR A 21 -7.29 -5.46 -1.66
N VAL A 22 -6.22 -5.02 -0.99
CA VAL A 22 -6.32 -3.93 -0.03
C VAL A 22 -6.58 -2.62 -0.76
N TRP A 23 -5.87 -2.35 -1.86
CA TRP A 23 -6.07 -1.15 -2.68
C TRP A 23 -7.51 -1.01 -3.20
N ASN A 24 -8.12 -2.11 -3.61
CA ASN A 24 -9.51 -2.13 -4.08
C ASN A 24 -10.55 -1.91 -2.97
N ARG A 25 -10.16 -2.02 -1.70
CA ARG A 25 -11.05 -1.76 -0.55
C ARG A 25 -10.97 -0.32 -0.04
N ILE A 26 -10.01 0.46 -0.52
CA ILE A 26 -9.87 1.88 -0.17
C ILE A 26 -10.99 2.65 -0.89
N GLU A 27 -11.98 3.10 -0.12
CA GLU A 27 -13.11 3.88 -0.63
C GLU A 27 -12.75 5.36 -0.83
N ASP A 28 -11.85 5.89 0.01
CA ASP A 28 -11.38 7.27 -0.06
C ASP A 28 -9.91 7.32 -0.44
N ARG A 29 -9.64 7.63 -1.71
CA ARG A 29 -8.29 7.74 -2.26
C ARG A 29 -7.71 9.15 -2.16
N ASP A 30 -8.50 10.12 -1.71
CA ASP A 30 -8.05 11.51 -1.55
C ASP A 30 -7.37 11.71 -0.18
N GLU A 31 -7.73 10.91 0.83
CA GLU A 31 -7.13 10.95 2.17
C GLU A 31 -6.58 9.58 2.61
N LEU A 32 -5.46 9.17 1.99
CA LEU A 32 -4.79 7.92 2.32
C LEU A 32 -4.12 7.98 3.69
N THR A 33 -4.33 6.93 4.48
CA THR A 33 -3.59 6.67 5.72
C THR A 33 -2.13 6.30 5.41
N SER A 34 -1.25 6.34 6.42
CA SER A 34 0.15 5.92 6.26
C SER A 34 0.32 4.47 5.79
N GLN A 35 -0.64 3.59 6.08
CA GLN A 35 -0.62 2.22 5.60
C GLN A 35 -1.02 2.15 4.12
N GLU A 36 -2.02 2.92 3.71
CA GLU A 36 -2.51 2.93 2.32
C GLU A 36 -1.52 3.61 1.37
N MET A 37 -0.86 4.69 1.82
CA MET A 37 0.27 5.28 1.08
C MET A 37 1.41 4.27 0.90
N ALA A 38 1.76 3.51 1.93
CA ALA A 38 2.80 2.49 1.82
C ALA A 38 2.42 1.36 0.85
N ILE A 39 1.13 1.04 0.74
CA ILE A 39 0.61 0.08 -0.24
C ILE A 39 0.71 0.67 -1.65
N GLN A 40 0.33 1.93 -1.84
CA GLN A 40 0.51 2.62 -3.12
C GLN A 40 1.98 2.64 -3.55
N ASP A 41 2.87 3.07 -2.66
CA ASP A 41 4.31 3.16 -2.91
C ASP A 41 4.88 1.80 -3.31
N GLU A 42 4.48 0.72 -2.64
CA GLU A 42 4.94 -0.64 -2.96
C GLU A 42 4.38 -1.12 -4.31
N MET A 43 3.12 -0.81 -4.63
CA MET A 43 2.52 -1.14 -5.92
C MET A 43 3.21 -0.40 -7.07
N GLU A 44 3.55 0.88 -6.89
CA GLU A 44 4.35 1.66 -7.85
C GLU A 44 5.76 1.08 -7.98
N CYS A 45 6.40 0.68 -6.87
CA CYS A 45 7.72 0.04 -6.88
C CYS A 45 7.73 -1.31 -7.62
N ARG A 46 6.62 -2.04 -7.59
CA ARG A 46 6.46 -3.34 -8.27
C ARG A 46 5.86 -3.25 -9.66
N GLU A 47 5.55 -2.04 -10.15
CA GLU A 47 4.89 -1.81 -11.43
C GLU A 47 3.54 -2.57 -11.55
N ILE A 48 2.78 -2.64 -10.45
CA ILE A 48 1.46 -3.27 -10.44
C ILE A 48 0.43 -2.27 -10.98
N ASP A 49 -0.05 -2.52 -12.19
CA ASP A 49 -1.14 -1.75 -12.81
C ASP A 49 -2.50 -2.16 -12.23
N ILE A 50 -3.33 -1.16 -11.93
CA ILE A 50 -4.64 -1.25 -11.24
C ILE A 50 -5.66 -0.30 -11.83
#